data_AF-A0A1X7SL79-F1
#
_entry.id   AF-A0A1X7SL79-F1
#
_cell.length_a   1.000
_cell.length_b   1.000
_cell.length_c   1.000
_cell.angle_alpha   90.00
_cell.angle_beta   90.00
_cell.angle_gamma   90.00
#
_symmetry.space_group_name_H-M   'P 1'
#
loop_
_entity.id
_entity.type
_entity.pdbx_description
1 polymer ?
#
loop_
_entity_poly.entity_id
_entity_poly.type
_entity_poly.pdbx_seq_one_letter_code
_entity_poly.pdbx_strand_id
1 'polypeptide(L)'
;MATSREAQCLDAFKRRDHKEAVRLLGLQDPEVLYRDCYDERSLLHYSVSNGWLDVTRDIAVSLYRFDQRKYYYYNGLSYLYTAAKGNHVNIVEYLITECGCDPMMGITTRYDRTPVLHYVAREGLLDVLKCMVMSINGHIMDEQYRTTSGQTVLHHAVKRKHINVVQYLVNECKCDIMITIEANVPILHYVV
;
A
#
# COMPACT_ATOMS: atom_id res chain seq x y z
N MET A 1 -12.53 1.73 -36.68
CA MET A 1 -12.21 0.41 -36.08
C MET A 1 -12.63 0.48 -34.62
N ALA A 2 -13.60 -0.32 -34.20
CA ALA A 2 -14.01 -0.34 -32.80
C ALA A 2 -12.87 -0.98 -31.97
N THR A 3 -12.34 -0.25 -30.99
CA THR A 3 -11.46 -0.81 -29.97
C THR A 3 -12.16 -1.98 -29.29
N SER A 4 -11.43 -3.06 -28.96
CA SER A 4 -12.01 -4.21 -28.24
C SER A 4 -12.69 -3.74 -26.95
N ARG A 5 -13.68 -4.51 -26.47
CA ARG A 5 -14.38 -4.18 -25.22
C ARG A 5 -13.42 -4.14 -24.02
N GLU A 6 -12.34 -4.93 -24.04
CA GLU A 6 -11.29 -4.83 -23.01
C GLU A 6 -10.57 -3.48 -23.08
N ALA A 7 -10.18 -3.04 -24.27
CA ALA A 7 -9.51 -1.75 -24.45
C ALA A 7 -10.38 -0.57 -23.99
N GLN A 8 -11.70 -0.65 -24.18
CA GLN A 8 -12.65 0.34 -23.66
C GLN A 8 -12.75 0.31 -22.14
N CYS A 9 -12.72 -0.89 -21.54
CA CYS A 9 -12.71 -1.06 -20.09
C CYS A 9 -11.45 -0.45 -19.48
N LEU A 10 -10.27 -0.83 -19.98
CA LEU A 10 -9.00 -0.27 -19.52
C LEU A 10 -8.93 1.26 -19.69
N ASP A 11 -9.48 1.80 -20.78
CA ASP A 11 -9.58 3.24 -21.00
C ASP A 11 -10.44 3.94 -19.93
N ALA A 12 -11.58 3.35 -19.53
CA ALA A 12 -12.40 3.88 -18.45
C ALA A 12 -11.62 3.94 -17.12
N PHE A 13 -10.83 2.91 -16.80
CA PHE A 13 -9.95 2.91 -15.63
C PHE A 13 -8.88 4.01 -15.68
N LYS A 14 -8.23 4.17 -16.84
CA LYS A 14 -7.22 5.21 -17.07
C LYS A 14 -7.80 6.63 -16.94
N ARG A 15 -9.02 6.83 -17.45
CA ARG A 15 -9.77 8.10 -17.35
C ARG A 15 -10.42 8.33 -15.99
N ARG A 16 -10.31 7.38 -15.05
CA ARG A 16 -10.94 7.41 -13.72
C ARG A 16 -12.47 7.51 -13.77
N ASP A 17 -13.08 6.89 -14.78
CA ASP A 17 -14.53 6.81 -14.92
C ASP A 17 -15.04 5.53 -14.23
N HIS A 18 -15.29 5.62 -12.91
CA HIS A 18 -15.71 4.48 -12.10
C HIS A 18 -17.02 3.85 -12.60
N LYS A 19 -17.99 4.69 -12.96
CA LYS A 19 -19.31 4.23 -13.41
C LYS A 19 -19.19 3.44 -14.71
N GLU A 20 -18.43 3.94 -15.66
CA GLU A 20 -18.21 3.26 -16.92
C GLU A 20 -17.34 2.00 -16.75
N ALA A 21 -16.34 2.05 -15.88
CA ALA A 21 -15.52 0.90 -15.53
C ALA A 21 -16.37 -0.26 -14.96
N VAL A 22 -17.22 0.02 -13.96
CA VAL A 22 -18.12 -0.98 -13.37
C VAL A 22 -19.12 -1.52 -14.41
N ARG A 23 -19.69 -0.63 -15.24
CA ARG A 23 -20.61 -1.04 -16.31
C ARG A 23 -19.92 -1.97 -17.31
N LEU A 24 -18.70 -1.65 -17.74
CA LEU A 24 -17.96 -2.43 -18.72
C LEU A 24 -17.48 -3.76 -18.15
N LEU A 25 -17.04 -3.80 -16.88
CA LEU A 25 -16.70 -5.04 -16.18
C LEU A 25 -17.89 -6.00 -16.10
N GLY A 26 -19.08 -5.49 -15.74
CA GLY A 26 -20.29 -6.32 -15.64
C GLY A 26 -20.79 -6.88 -16.98
N LEU A 27 -20.28 -6.37 -18.11
CA LEU A 27 -20.62 -6.84 -19.46
C LEU A 27 -19.63 -7.86 -20.02
N GLN A 28 -18.54 -8.15 -19.30
CA GLN A 28 -17.52 -9.09 -19.74
C GLN A 28 -17.71 -10.45 -19.07
N ASP A 29 -17.35 -11.52 -19.78
CA ASP A 29 -17.34 -12.87 -19.22
C ASP A 29 -16.18 -12.97 -18.21
N PRO A 30 -16.45 -13.30 -16.93
CA PRO A 30 -15.43 -13.57 -15.93
C PRO A 30 -14.29 -14.45 -16.49
N GLU A 31 -14.61 -15.58 -17.13
CA GLU A 31 -13.61 -16.55 -17.59
C GLU A 31 -12.73 -16.08 -18.77
N VAL A 32 -13.11 -14.98 -19.42
CA VAL A 32 -12.37 -14.35 -20.54
C VAL A 32 -11.56 -13.16 -20.05
N LEU A 33 -12.12 -12.38 -19.13
CA LEU A 33 -11.40 -11.33 -18.40
C LEU A 33 -10.14 -11.85 -17.71
N TYR A 34 -10.18 -13.11 -17.25
CA TYR A 34 -9.16 -13.71 -16.39
C TYR A 34 -8.11 -14.59 -17.11
N ARG A 35 -8.03 -14.52 -18.45
CA ARG A 35 -7.20 -15.43 -19.26
C ARG A 35 -6.04 -14.75 -20.01
N ASP A 36 -6.14 -13.45 -20.29
CA ASP A 36 -5.11 -12.72 -21.03
C ASP A 36 -4.16 -11.95 -20.09
N CYS A 37 -2.97 -12.53 -19.97
CA CYS A 37 -1.87 -12.22 -19.07
C CYS A 37 -1.32 -10.78 -18.98
N TYR A 38 -1.95 -9.78 -19.61
CA TYR A 38 -1.50 -8.37 -19.61
C TYR A 38 -2.53 -7.34 -19.10
N ASP A 39 -3.85 -7.61 -19.08
CA ASP A 39 -4.84 -6.56 -18.77
C ASP A 39 -5.31 -6.56 -17.30
N GLU A 40 -5.46 -7.73 -16.67
CA GLU A 40 -6.03 -7.81 -15.30
C GLU A 40 -5.18 -7.15 -14.22
N ARG A 41 -3.85 -7.32 -14.27
CA ARG A 41 -2.96 -6.64 -13.33
C ARG A 41 -2.97 -5.13 -13.55
N SER A 42 -3.23 -4.70 -14.78
CA SER A 42 -3.42 -3.29 -15.11
C SER A 42 -4.72 -2.78 -14.49
N LEU A 43 -5.84 -3.50 -14.64
CA LEU A 43 -7.13 -3.14 -14.03
C LEU A 43 -7.06 -3.12 -12.50
N LEU A 44 -6.45 -4.13 -11.86
CA LEU A 44 -6.22 -4.13 -10.42
C LEU A 44 -5.36 -2.93 -10.00
N HIS A 45 -4.24 -2.68 -10.70
CA HIS A 45 -3.40 -1.50 -10.45
C HIS A 45 -4.19 -0.19 -10.52
N TYR A 46 -4.99 0.01 -11.56
CA TYR A 46 -5.78 1.22 -11.73
C TYR A 46 -6.90 1.33 -10.69
N SER A 47 -7.59 0.25 -10.33
CA SER A 47 -8.60 0.28 -9.25
C SER A 47 -7.97 0.73 -7.92
N VAL A 48 -6.81 0.15 -7.58
CA VAL A 48 -6.06 0.50 -6.37
C VAL A 48 -5.57 1.94 -6.43
N SER A 49 -4.99 2.36 -7.56
CA SER A 49 -4.49 3.73 -7.77
C SER A 49 -5.61 4.78 -7.71
N ASN A 50 -6.80 4.43 -8.17
CA ASN A 50 -7.98 5.30 -8.19
C ASN A 50 -8.81 5.25 -6.89
N GLY A 51 -8.53 4.33 -5.96
CA GLY A 51 -9.24 4.23 -4.68
C GLY A 51 -10.58 3.49 -4.77
N TRP A 52 -10.77 2.64 -5.77
CA TRP A 52 -12.03 1.93 -6.03
C TRP A 52 -12.08 0.58 -5.30
N LEU A 53 -12.37 0.61 -4.00
CA LEU A 53 -12.37 -0.60 -3.17
C LEU A 53 -13.33 -1.69 -3.66
N ASP A 54 -14.51 -1.31 -4.14
CA ASP A 54 -15.50 -2.23 -4.70
C ASP A 54 -14.92 -3.01 -5.89
N VAL A 55 -14.35 -2.29 -6.86
CA VAL A 55 -13.70 -2.87 -8.03
C VAL A 55 -12.44 -3.65 -7.64
N THR A 56 -11.64 -3.15 -6.70
CA THR A 56 -10.46 -3.84 -6.19
C THR A 56 -10.85 -5.18 -5.58
N ARG A 57 -11.91 -5.25 -4.77
CA ARG A 57 -12.41 -6.49 -4.16
C ARG A 57 -12.88 -7.49 -5.21
N ASP A 58 -13.67 -7.04 -6.17
CA ASP A 58 -14.21 -7.90 -7.22
C ASP A 58 -13.09 -8.51 -8.07
N ILE A 59 -12.11 -7.69 -8.48
CA ILE A 59 -10.96 -8.16 -9.27
C ILE A 59 -10.04 -9.03 -8.40
N ALA A 60 -9.80 -8.67 -7.15
CA ALA A 60 -8.95 -9.42 -6.23
C ALA A 60 -9.51 -10.82 -5.94
N VAL A 61 -10.80 -10.98 -5.65
CA VAL A 61 -11.42 -12.30 -5.41
C VAL A 61 -11.21 -13.24 -6.60
N SER A 62 -11.34 -12.72 -7.82
CA SER A 62 -11.08 -13.48 -9.04
C SER A 62 -9.61 -13.89 -9.16
N LEU A 63 -8.66 -13.00 -8.85
CA LEU A 63 -7.21 -13.25 -8.96
C LEU A 63 -6.65 -14.16 -7.85
N TYR A 64 -7.08 -13.97 -6.60
CA TYR A 64 -6.59 -14.73 -5.44
C TYR A 64 -7.06 -16.19 -5.43
N ARG A 65 -8.07 -16.53 -6.23
CA ARG A 65 -8.45 -17.93 -6.50
C ARG A 65 -7.36 -18.72 -7.23
N PHE A 66 -6.46 -18.06 -7.95
CA PHE A 66 -5.49 -18.74 -8.82
C PHE A 66 -4.05 -18.77 -8.28
N ASP A 67 -3.58 -17.77 -7.52
CA ASP A 67 -2.25 -17.82 -6.85
C ASP A 67 -2.07 -16.69 -5.80
N GLN A 68 -1.94 -17.02 -4.51
CA GLN A 68 -1.81 -16.03 -3.43
C GLN A 68 -0.47 -15.27 -3.41
N ARG A 69 0.60 -15.75 -4.07
CA ARG A 69 1.95 -15.18 -3.89
C ARG A 69 2.51 -14.44 -5.10
N LYS A 70 1.87 -14.54 -6.26
CA LYS A 70 2.40 -14.01 -7.53
C LYS A 70 1.91 -12.59 -7.88
N TYR A 71 0.97 -12.02 -7.14
CA TYR A 71 0.26 -10.79 -7.51
C TYR A 71 0.38 -9.62 -6.54
N TYR A 72 1.49 -9.48 -5.81
CA TYR A 72 1.65 -8.28 -4.98
C TYR A 72 2.16 -7.05 -5.75
N TYR A 73 2.58 -7.23 -7.00
CA TYR A 73 3.27 -6.21 -7.77
C TYR A 73 2.73 -6.06 -9.20
N TYR A 74 2.66 -4.81 -9.66
CA TYR A 74 2.48 -4.45 -11.06
C TYR A 74 3.62 -3.53 -11.50
N ASN A 75 4.33 -3.87 -12.57
CA ASN A 75 5.50 -3.13 -13.06
C ASN A 75 6.55 -2.81 -11.99
N GLY A 76 6.74 -3.72 -11.01
CA GLY A 76 7.67 -3.50 -9.91
C GLY A 76 7.18 -2.47 -8.89
N LEU A 77 5.87 -2.26 -8.75
CA LEU A 77 5.26 -1.49 -7.67
C LEU A 77 4.27 -2.36 -6.91
N SER A 78 4.36 -2.35 -5.58
CA SER A 78 3.41 -3.07 -4.73
C SER A 78 2.02 -2.43 -4.79
N TYR A 79 0.95 -3.24 -4.77
CA TYR A 79 -0.41 -2.71 -4.62
C TYR A 79 -0.61 -2.02 -3.27
N LEU A 80 -0.02 -2.57 -2.19
CA LEU A 80 -0.03 -1.95 -0.87
C LEU A 80 0.66 -0.58 -0.90
N TYR A 81 1.80 -0.49 -1.58
CA TYR A 81 2.48 0.79 -1.81
C TYR A 81 1.62 1.77 -2.61
N THR A 82 0.96 1.30 -3.68
CA THR A 82 0.11 2.14 -4.54
C THR A 82 -1.08 2.69 -3.77
N ALA A 83 -1.74 1.85 -2.96
CA ALA A 83 -2.83 2.25 -2.08
C ALA A 83 -2.37 3.28 -1.03
N ALA A 84 -1.24 3.00 -0.36
CA ALA A 84 -0.66 3.89 0.64
C ALA A 84 -0.29 5.25 0.02
N LYS A 85 0.39 5.26 -1.13
CA LYS A 85 0.73 6.50 -1.87
C LYS A 85 -0.50 7.31 -2.26
N GLY A 86 -1.61 6.63 -2.60
CA GLY A 86 -2.91 7.25 -2.87
C GLY A 86 -3.69 7.68 -1.63
N ASN A 87 -3.20 7.39 -0.42
CA ASN A 87 -3.89 7.56 0.85
C ASN A 87 -5.25 6.82 0.92
N HIS A 88 -5.35 5.68 0.23
CA HIS A 88 -6.57 4.86 0.16
C HIS A 88 -6.62 3.88 1.33
N VAL A 89 -6.92 4.40 2.53
CA VAL A 89 -6.90 3.65 3.81
C VAL A 89 -7.73 2.37 3.75
N ASN A 90 -8.91 2.43 3.15
CA ASN A 90 -9.83 1.30 3.00
C ASN A 90 -9.27 0.17 2.12
N ILE A 91 -8.47 0.50 1.10
CA ILE A 91 -7.77 -0.48 0.27
C ILE A 91 -6.54 -1.02 1.00
N VAL A 92 -5.82 -0.18 1.75
CA VAL A 92 -4.70 -0.65 2.60
C VAL A 92 -5.18 -1.68 3.61
N GLU A 93 -6.28 -1.39 4.30
CA GLU A 93 -6.93 -2.31 5.24
C GLU A 93 -7.24 -3.64 4.55
N TYR A 94 -8.01 -3.59 3.45
CA TYR A 94 -8.37 -4.76 2.65
C TYR A 94 -7.13 -5.61 2.27
N LEU A 95 -6.09 -4.97 1.73
CA LEU A 95 -4.89 -5.66 1.27
C LEU A 95 -4.14 -6.35 2.42
N ILE A 96 -4.11 -5.78 3.62
CA ILE A 96 -3.42 -6.40 4.75
C ILE A 96 -4.29 -7.46 5.42
N THR A 97 -5.55 -7.13 5.73
CA THR A 97 -6.40 -8.00 6.57
C THR A 97 -7.04 -9.12 5.78
N GLU A 98 -7.46 -8.88 4.54
CA GLU A 98 -8.15 -9.86 3.71
C GLU A 98 -7.20 -10.53 2.72
N CYS A 99 -6.24 -9.80 2.15
CA CYS A 99 -5.27 -10.36 1.20
C CYS A 99 -3.93 -10.80 1.81
N GLY A 100 -3.67 -10.50 3.09
CA GLY A 100 -2.45 -10.93 3.78
C GLY A 100 -1.17 -10.26 3.28
N CYS A 101 -1.26 -9.04 2.72
CA CYS A 101 -0.07 -8.29 2.29
C CYS A 101 0.79 -7.91 3.49
N ASP A 102 2.09 -8.17 3.41
CA ASP A 102 3.03 -7.81 4.48
C ASP A 102 3.33 -6.28 4.44
N PRO A 103 3.10 -5.53 5.54
CA PRO A 103 3.44 -4.11 5.59
C PRO A 103 4.95 -3.83 5.46
N MET A 104 5.79 -4.84 5.69
CA MET A 104 7.24 -4.79 5.49
C MET A 104 7.69 -5.08 4.06
N MET A 105 6.75 -5.29 3.13
CA MET A 105 7.09 -5.42 1.72
C MET A 105 7.89 -4.20 1.24
N GLY A 106 9.05 -4.48 0.63
CA GLY A 106 9.92 -3.45 0.11
C GLY A 106 9.28 -2.72 -1.07
N ILE A 107 9.48 -1.40 -1.14
CA ILE A 107 9.22 -0.66 -2.36
C ILE A 107 10.28 -1.09 -3.38
N THR A 108 9.88 -1.66 -4.51
CA THR A 108 10.80 -2.11 -5.56
C THR A 108 11.13 -0.98 -6.54
N THR A 109 11.37 0.23 -6.04
CA THR A 109 11.96 1.29 -6.87
C THR A 109 13.46 1.08 -6.94
N ARG A 110 14.10 1.44 -8.06
CA ARG A 110 15.51 1.12 -8.35
C ARG A 110 16.54 1.65 -7.33
N TYR A 111 16.13 2.52 -6.39
CA TYR A 111 17.01 3.22 -5.47
C TYR A 111 16.56 3.19 -4.01
N ASP A 112 15.34 2.76 -3.73
CA ASP A 112 14.76 2.85 -2.39
C ASP A 112 14.02 1.56 -2.07
N ARG A 113 14.64 0.72 -1.23
CA ARG A 113 14.07 -0.52 -0.67
C ARG A 113 13.33 -0.28 0.66
N THR A 114 12.97 0.96 0.97
CA THR A 114 12.21 1.29 2.17
C THR A 114 10.91 0.47 2.19
N PRO A 115 10.59 -0.25 3.28
CA PRO A 115 9.31 -0.93 3.45
C PRO A 115 8.12 0.03 3.40
N VAL A 116 6.93 -0.45 3.00
CA VAL A 116 5.75 0.42 2.91
C VAL A 116 5.43 1.08 4.27
N LEU A 117 5.56 0.35 5.37
CA LEU A 117 5.34 0.87 6.72
C LEU A 117 6.20 2.11 7.02
N HIS A 118 7.49 2.08 6.69
CA HIS A 118 8.40 3.20 6.89
C HIS A 118 8.15 4.34 5.91
N TYR A 119 7.74 4.03 4.66
CA TYR A 119 7.33 5.04 3.70
C TYR A 119 6.13 5.85 4.20
N VAL A 120 5.09 5.18 4.70
CA VAL A 120 3.89 5.83 5.24
C VAL A 120 4.22 6.84 6.34
N ALA A 121 5.12 6.48 7.26
CA ALA A 121 5.59 7.39 8.29
C ALA A 121 6.48 8.51 7.75
N ARG A 122 7.34 8.20 6.76
CA ARG A 122 8.19 9.18 6.08
C ARG A 122 7.40 10.25 5.33
N GLU A 123 6.23 9.91 4.81
CA GLU A 123 5.37 10.85 4.08
C GLU A 123 4.24 11.44 4.97
N GLY A 124 4.19 11.08 6.26
CA GLY A 124 3.23 11.67 7.20
C GLY A 124 1.80 11.16 7.08
N LEU A 125 1.60 10.00 6.45
CA LEU A 125 0.28 9.41 6.17
C LEU A 125 -0.31 8.74 7.42
N LEU A 126 -0.76 9.55 8.38
CA LEU A 126 -1.15 9.11 9.72
C LEU A 126 -2.28 8.07 9.71
N ASP A 127 -3.33 8.24 8.91
CA ASP A 127 -4.48 7.33 8.92
C ASP A 127 -4.13 5.96 8.34
N VAL A 128 -3.31 5.95 7.27
CA VAL A 128 -2.74 4.72 6.72
C VAL A 128 -1.82 4.06 7.75
N LEU A 129 -0.99 4.83 8.46
CA LEU A 129 -0.12 4.29 9.50
C LEU A 129 -0.91 3.64 10.63
N LYS A 130 -1.97 4.30 11.12
CA LYS A 130 -2.86 3.76 12.15
C LYS A 130 -3.44 2.42 11.72
N CYS A 131 -3.97 2.33 10.50
CA CYS A 131 -4.47 1.10 9.91
C CYS A 131 -3.41 -0.02 9.90
N MET A 132 -2.20 0.28 9.41
CA MET A 132 -1.10 -0.70 9.39
C MET A 132 -0.67 -1.13 10.80
N VAL A 133 -0.57 -0.20 11.75
CA VAL A 133 -0.19 -0.49 13.15
C VAL A 133 -1.23 -1.38 13.83
N MET A 134 -2.52 -1.13 13.61
CA MET A 134 -3.59 -1.98 14.11
C MET A 134 -3.48 -3.39 13.54
N SER A 135 -3.16 -3.54 12.25
CA SER A 135 -3.01 -4.85 11.61
C SER A 135 -1.84 -5.70 12.14
N ILE A 136 -0.86 -5.07 12.79
CA ILE A 136 0.29 -5.74 13.42
C ILE A 136 0.19 -5.75 14.95
N ASN A 137 -1.01 -5.56 15.51
CA ASN A 137 -1.30 -5.53 16.94
C ASN A 137 -0.38 -4.58 17.76
N GLY A 138 0.05 -3.47 17.16
CA GLY A 138 0.92 -2.50 17.85
C GLY A 138 2.39 -2.92 18.01
N HIS A 139 2.81 -4.06 17.46
CA HIS A 139 4.18 -4.58 17.54
C HIS A 139 5.21 -3.81 16.69
N ILE A 140 4.96 -2.54 16.35
CA ILE A 140 5.77 -1.72 15.43
C ILE A 140 7.25 -1.55 15.83
N MET A 141 7.61 -1.90 17.07
CA MET A 141 8.97 -1.80 17.61
C MET A 141 9.79 -3.10 17.51
N ASP A 142 9.13 -4.22 17.20
CA ASP A 142 9.77 -5.53 17.09
C ASP A 142 10.81 -5.53 15.96
N GLU A 143 11.84 -6.37 16.09
CA GLU A 143 12.96 -6.40 15.14
C GLU A 143 12.53 -6.68 13.70
N GLN A 144 11.46 -7.46 13.52
CA GLN A 144 10.89 -7.77 12.21
C GLN A 144 10.34 -6.54 11.45
N TYR A 145 10.02 -5.45 12.17
CA TYR A 145 9.55 -4.19 11.58
C TYR A 145 10.65 -3.13 11.47
N ARG A 146 11.91 -3.53 11.59
CA ARG A 146 13.05 -2.65 11.34
C ARG A 146 13.54 -2.80 9.90
N THR A 147 14.11 -1.73 9.35
CA THR A 147 14.80 -1.83 8.06
C THR A 147 16.06 -2.70 8.19
N THR A 148 16.68 -3.05 7.06
CA THR A 148 17.99 -3.75 7.06
C THR A 148 19.12 -2.92 7.69
N SER A 149 18.95 -1.60 7.84
CA SER A 149 19.86 -0.71 8.57
C SER A 149 19.48 -0.55 10.05
N GLY A 150 18.49 -1.30 10.55
CA GLY A 150 18.01 -1.24 11.93
C GLY A 150 17.09 -0.06 12.23
N GLN A 151 16.66 0.71 11.22
CA GLN A 151 15.82 1.89 11.42
C GLN A 151 14.37 1.49 11.70
N THR A 152 13.78 2.14 12.71
CA THR A 152 12.36 2.01 13.06
C THR A 152 11.51 3.00 12.27
N VAL A 153 10.20 2.79 12.28
CA VAL A 153 9.22 3.70 11.67
C VAL A 153 9.33 5.13 12.24
N LEU A 154 9.62 5.24 13.55
CA LEU A 154 9.81 6.53 14.23
C LEU A 154 10.98 7.33 13.64
N HIS A 155 12.09 6.69 13.26
CA HIS A 155 13.23 7.38 12.62
C HIS A 155 12.81 8.14 11.35
N HIS A 156 11.96 7.50 10.54
CA HIS A 156 11.51 8.07 9.27
C HIS A 156 10.55 9.26 9.48
N ALA A 157 9.63 9.14 10.44
CA ALA A 157 8.73 10.23 10.82
C ALA A 157 9.49 11.45 11.34
N VAL A 158 10.47 11.22 12.21
CA VAL A 158 11.31 12.26 12.84
C VAL A 158 12.18 12.97 11.81
N LYS A 159 12.89 12.22 10.96
CA LYS A 159 13.75 12.79 9.90
C LYS A 159 13.00 13.73 8.95
N ARG A 160 11.70 13.49 8.77
CA ARG A 160 10.81 14.29 7.91
C ARG A 160 9.93 15.28 8.68
N LYS A 161 10.06 15.34 10.00
CA LYS A 161 9.34 16.26 10.90
C LYS A 161 7.81 16.13 10.82
N HIS A 162 7.30 14.91 10.61
CA HIS A 162 5.87 14.64 10.65
C HIS A 162 5.39 14.52 12.10
N ILE A 163 5.18 15.66 12.75
CA ILE A 163 4.90 15.76 14.20
C ILE A 163 3.67 14.96 14.62
N ASN A 164 2.60 14.97 13.82
CA ASN A 164 1.38 14.19 14.07
C ASN A 164 1.65 12.67 14.12
N VAL A 165 2.51 12.17 13.24
CA VAL A 165 2.94 10.77 13.22
C VAL A 165 3.84 10.46 14.42
N VAL A 166 4.79 11.35 14.73
CA VAL A 166 5.67 11.19 15.90
C VAL A 166 4.84 11.13 17.19
N GLN A 167 3.90 12.05 17.37
CA GLN A 167 3.00 12.06 18.53
C GLN A 167 2.21 10.77 18.64
N TYR A 168 1.65 10.27 17.53
CA TYR A 168 0.94 8.99 17.53
C TYR A 168 1.85 7.82 17.94
N LEU A 169 3.03 7.71 17.33
CA LEU A 169 3.97 6.63 17.62
C LEU A 169 4.46 6.65 19.08
N VAL A 170 4.74 7.83 19.63
CA VAL A 170 5.23 7.97 21.01
C VAL A 170 4.10 7.78 22.02
N ASN A 171 2.96 8.44 21.82
CA ASN A 171 1.90 8.49 22.83
C ASN A 171 1.01 7.25 22.78
N GLU A 172 0.68 6.76 21.59
CA GLU A 172 -0.27 5.65 21.41
C GLU A 172 0.47 4.33 21.22
N CYS A 173 1.53 4.29 20.40
CA CYS A 173 2.28 3.05 20.16
C CYS A 173 3.41 2.80 21.18
N LYS A 174 3.61 3.72 22.13
CA LYS A 174 4.65 3.64 23.18
C LYS A 174 6.06 3.40 22.62
N CYS A 175 6.34 3.93 21.42
CA CYS A 175 7.66 3.83 20.81
C CYS A 175 8.70 4.56 21.67
N ASP A 176 9.84 3.91 21.90
CA ASP A 176 10.94 4.49 22.67
C ASP A 176 11.57 5.69 21.94
N ILE A 177 11.57 6.85 22.61
CA ILE A 177 12.15 8.11 22.13
C ILE A 177 13.67 8.19 22.32
N MET A 178 14.25 7.28 23.09
CA MET A 178 15.70 7.19 23.33
C MET A 178 16.44 6.45 22.21
N ILE A 179 15.70 5.95 21.22
CA ILE A 179 16.29 5.36 20.03
C ILE A 179 17.13 6.42 19.32
N THR A 180 18.34 6.03 18.92
CA THR A 180 19.29 6.92 18.27
C THR A 180 19.06 6.92 16.77
N ILE A 181 18.92 8.09 16.16
CA ILE A 181 19.12 8.24 14.72
C ILE A 181 20.62 8.22 14.41
N GLU A 182 20.99 7.82 13.20
CA GLU A 182 22.37 7.74 12.68
C GLU A 182 23.34 8.73 13.37
N ALA A 183 24.50 8.24 13.81
CA ALA A 183 25.50 8.94 14.65
C ALA A 183 25.15 9.13 16.14
N ASN A 184 24.42 8.18 16.76
CA ASN A 184 24.10 8.16 18.20
C ASN A 184 23.34 9.39 18.69
N VAL A 185 22.64 10.12 17.81
CA VAL A 185 21.85 11.28 18.21
C VAL A 185 20.47 10.79 18.68
N PRO A 186 20.09 11.01 19.95
CA PRO A 186 18.77 10.60 20.42
C PRO A 186 17.67 11.35 19.65
N ILE A 187 16.58 10.65 19.32
CA ILE A 187 15.41 11.23 18.65
C ILE A 187 14.87 12.45 19.42
N LEU A 188 15.02 12.51 20.75
CA LEU A 188 14.59 13.62 21.60
C LEU A 188 14.95 15.00 21.02
N HIS A 189 16.12 15.16 20.39
CA HIS A 189 16.55 16.44 19.79
C HIS A 189 15.59 16.98 18.70
N TYR A 190 14.74 16.14 18.13
CA TYR A 190 13.82 16.50 17.05
C TYR A 190 12.35 16.60 17.50
N VAL A 191 12.08 16.32 18.78
CA VAL A 191 10.71 16.29 19.35
C VAL A 191 10.46 17.49 20.28
N VAL A 192 11.49 18.30 20.58
CA VAL A 192 11.40 19.53 21.40
C VAL A 192 11.24 20.79 20.55
#